data_AF-A0A7I4YJU1-F1
#
_entry.id   AF-A0A7I4YJU1-F1
#
_cell.length_a   1.000
_cell.length_b   1.000
_cell.length_c   1.000
_cell.angle_alpha   90.00
_cell.angle_beta   90.00
_cell.angle_gamma   90.00
#
_symmetry.space_group_name_H-M   'P 1'
#
loop_
_entity.id
_entity.type
_entity.pdbx_description
1 polymer ?
#
loop_
_entity_poly.entity_id
_entity_poly.type
_entity_poly.pdbx_seq_one_letter_code
_entity_poly.pdbx_strand_id
1 'polypeptide(L)'
;MASDVGDFFTKQFNNVKDLFAGNQSELEKNINRVQDLLTAIKEKTKMLEPMANDAQKKTLAQVNTYIQQVENFGAQVKKDGAAKFEQNKTKWQDMLNNIFEKGGLEDVMKLMNLKSATHCTVMAALIAPVILAFTR
;
A
#
# COMPACT_ATOMS: atom_id res chain seq x y z
N MET A 1 -6.05 -18.69 0.44
CA MET A 1 -5.88 -17.35 1.05
C MET A 1 -4.71 -16.59 0.42
N ALA A 2 -3.50 -17.18 0.33
CA ALA A 2 -2.35 -16.56 -0.35
C ALA A 2 -2.59 -16.16 -1.83
N SER A 3 -3.43 -16.90 -2.58
CA SER A 3 -3.74 -16.56 -3.98
C SER A 3 -4.51 -15.24 -4.14
N ASP A 4 -5.46 -14.92 -3.24
CA ASP A 4 -6.25 -13.67 -3.33
C ASP A 4 -5.36 -12.44 -3.09
N VAL A 5 -4.41 -12.55 -2.15
CA VAL A 5 -3.49 -11.46 -1.82
C VAL A 5 -2.47 -11.26 -2.94
N GLY A 6 -1.87 -12.34 -3.45
CA GLY A 6 -0.95 -12.28 -4.59
C GLY A 6 -1.62 -11.71 -5.83
N ASP A 7 -2.82 -12.18 -6.18
CA ASP A 7 -3.59 -11.64 -7.31
C ASP A 7 -3.98 -10.17 -7.10
N PHE A 8 -4.37 -9.78 -5.88
CA PHE A 8 -4.68 -8.39 -5.58
C PHE A 8 -3.47 -7.47 -5.83
N PHE A 9 -2.33 -7.73 -5.21
CA PHE A 9 -1.16 -6.84 -5.33
C PHE A 9 -0.46 -6.88 -6.69
N THR A 10 -0.69 -7.91 -7.49
CA THR A 10 -0.11 -8.02 -8.84
C THR A 10 -1.04 -7.47 -9.93
N LYS A 11 -2.36 -7.64 -9.80
CA LYS A 11 -3.33 -7.31 -10.86
C LYS A 11 -4.18 -6.11 -10.53
N GLN A 12 -4.70 -6.03 -9.30
CA GLN A 12 -5.77 -5.10 -8.92
C GLN A 12 -5.25 -3.83 -8.21
N PHE A 13 -4.21 -3.97 -7.40
CA PHE A 13 -3.62 -2.88 -6.65
C PHE A 13 -2.92 -1.90 -7.58
N ASN A 14 -3.36 -0.66 -7.57
CA ASN A 14 -2.75 0.46 -8.28
C ASN A 14 -2.20 1.50 -7.30
N ASN A 15 -2.89 1.73 -6.19
CA ASN A 15 -2.43 2.66 -5.15
C ASN A 15 -2.96 2.31 -3.76
N VAL A 16 -2.41 2.97 -2.72
CA VAL A 16 -2.78 2.76 -1.31
C VAL A 16 -4.29 2.91 -1.05
N LYS A 17 -5.00 3.74 -1.81
CA LYS A 17 -6.46 3.92 -1.64
C LYS A 17 -7.26 2.68 -2.02
N ASP A 18 -6.69 1.75 -2.79
CA ASP A 18 -7.33 0.46 -3.09
C ASP A 18 -7.42 -0.43 -1.84
N LEU A 19 -6.69 -0.09 -0.77
CA LEU A 19 -6.77 -0.73 0.54
C LEU A 19 -7.75 -0.02 1.49
N PHE A 20 -8.38 1.09 1.08
CA PHE A 20 -9.40 1.74 1.88
C PHE A 20 -10.66 0.86 1.94
N ALA A 21 -11.39 0.94 3.05
CA ALA A 21 -12.56 0.12 3.29
C ALA A 21 -13.84 0.95 3.20
N GLY A 22 -14.83 0.43 2.48
CA GLY A 22 -16.20 0.95 2.45
C GLY A 22 -17.10 0.35 3.54
N ASN A 23 -16.72 -0.80 4.11
CA ASN A 23 -17.46 -1.47 5.19
C ASN A 23 -16.52 -2.33 6.07
N GLN A 24 -17.07 -2.88 7.16
CA GLN A 24 -16.32 -3.71 8.12
C GLN A 24 -15.67 -4.94 7.49
N SER A 25 -16.37 -5.62 6.57
CA SER A 25 -15.85 -6.83 5.93
C SER A 25 -14.65 -6.51 5.02
N GLU A 26 -14.75 -5.43 4.24
CA GLU A 26 -13.64 -4.93 3.43
C GLU A 26 -12.46 -4.49 4.30
N LEU A 27 -12.71 -3.87 5.45
CA LEU A 27 -11.66 -3.47 6.38
C LEU A 27 -10.87 -4.68 6.87
N GLU A 28 -11.55 -5.69 7.38
CA GLU A 28 -10.91 -6.93 7.84
C GLU A 28 -10.16 -7.64 6.70
N LYS A 29 -10.76 -7.67 5.50
CA LYS A 29 -10.11 -8.25 4.32
C LYS A 29 -8.83 -7.49 3.94
N ASN A 30 -8.87 -6.17 3.93
CA ASN A 30 -7.73 -5.34 3.55
C ASN A 30 -6.62 -5.36 4.62
N ILE A 31 -6.97 -5.47 5.90
CA ILE A 31 -5.99 -5.71 6.98
C ILE A 31 -5.24 -7.02 6.73
N ASN A 32 -5.96 -8.11 6.45
CA ASN A 32 -5.33 -9.40 6.17
C ASN A 32 -4.42 -9.34 4.93
N ARG A 33 -4.85 -8.63 3.86
CA ARG A 33 -4.01 -8.43 2.66
C ARG A 33 -2.69 -7.75 2.98
N VAL A 34 -2.71 -6.68 3.77
CA VAL A 34 -1.48 -5.97 4.15
C VAL A 34 -0.62 -6.81 5.08
N GLN A 35 -1.22 -7.55 6.02
CA GLN A 35 -0.48 -8.47 6.89
C GLN A 35 0.25 -9.55 6.08
N ASP A 36 -0.43 -10.17 5.12
CA ASP A 36 0.13 -11.19 4.24
C ASP A 36 1.24 -10.60 3.35
N LEU A 37 1.05 -9.39 2.80
CA LEU A 37 2.08 -8.69 2.02
C LEU A 37 3.34 -8.45 2.86
N LEU A 38 3.19 -7.87 4.06
CA LEU A 38 4.33 -7.59 4.95
C LEU A 38 5.04 -8.87 5.37
N THR A 39 4.30 -9.96 5.60
CA THR A 39 4.85 -11.27 5.92
C THR A 39 5.67 -11.83 4.75
N ALA A 40 5.13 -11.75 3.53
CA ALA A 40 5.84 -12.16 2.32
C ALA A 40 7.12 -11.34 2.08
N ILE A 41 7.09 -10.03 2.38
CA ILE A 41 8.28 -9.17 2.34
C ILE A 41 9.29 -9.64 3.38
N LYS A 42 8.88 -9.86 4.63
CA LYS A 42 9.75 -10.34 5.72
C LYS A 42 10.43 -11.65 5.38
N GLU A 43 9.71 -12.60 4.81
CA GLU A 43 10.25 -13.89 4.36
C GLU A 43 11.30 -13.72 3.26
N LYS A 44 11.10 -12.72 2.38
CA LYS A 44 11.99 -12.41 1.28
C LYS A 44 13.07 -11.38 1.63
N THR A 45 13.07 -10.80 2.82
CA THR A 45 14.01 -9.73 3.22
C THR A 45 15.46 -10.10 2.97
N LYS A 46 15.89 -11.32 3.30
CA LYS A 46 17.28 -11.77 3.07
C LYS A 46 17.70 -11.78 1.60
N MET A 47 16.74 -11.91 0.68
CA MET A 47 16.99 -11.85 -0.77
C MET A 47 16.88 -10.42 -1.30
N LEU A 48 16.04 -9.58 -0.68
CA LEU A 48 15.83 -8.19 -1.08
C LEU A 48 16.94 -7.26 -0.58
N GLU A 49 17.48 -7.52 0.61
CA GLU A 49 18.51 -6.70 1.26
C GLU A 49 19.76 -6.43 0.39
N PRO A 50 20.37 -7.41 -0.33
CA PRO A 50 21.50 -7.12 -1.20
C PRO A 50 21.13 -6.32 -2.46
N MET A 51 19.85 -6.36 -2.88
CA MET A 51 19.35 -5.63 -4.05
C MET A 51 18.81 -4.23 -3.69
N ALA A 52 18.55 -3.99 -2.41
CA ALA A 52 17.97 -2.78 -1.89
C ALA A 52 19.02 -1.66 -1.74
N ASN A 53 18.61 -0.42 -2.01
CA ASN A 53 19.35 0.76 -1.59
C ASN A 53 19.20 1.02 -0.08
N ASP A 54 19.94 1.98 0.47
CA ASP A 54 19.94 2.23 1.92
C ASP A 54 18.57 2.63 2.49
N ALA A 55 17.76 3.36 1.72
CA ALA A 55 16.40 3.71 2.12
C ALA A 55 15.50 2.47 2.20
N GLN A 56 15.54 1.61 1.17
CA GLN A 56 14.81 0.35 1.12
C GLN A 56 15.26 -0.61 2.22
N LYS A 57 16.56 -0.70 2.52
CA LYS A 57 17.09 -1.50 3.65
C LYS A 57 16.54 -1.02 4.98
N LYS A 58 16.47 0.30 5.19
CA LYS A 58 15.86 0.88 6.39
C LYS A 58 14.38 0.49 6.52
N THR A 59 13.64 0.53 5.42
CA THR A 59 12.24 0.05 5.39
C THR A 59 12.15 -1.44 5.69
N LEU A 60 12.99 -2.27 5.04
CA LEU A 60 13.05 -3.72 5.26
C LEU A 60 13.32 -4.08 6.73
N ALA A 61 14.17 -3.31 7.40
CA ALA A 61 14.43 -3.46 8.85
C ALA A 61 13.19 -3.13 9.72
N GLN A 62 12.28 -2.29 9.24
CA GLN A 62 11.04 -1.92 9.93
C GLN A 62 9.84 -2.83 9.63
N VAL A 63 9.94 -3.74 8.64
CA VAL A 63 8.81 -4.61 8.23
C VAL A 63 8.23 -5.38 9.41
N ASN A 64 9.07 -5.89 10.32
CA ASN A 64 8.57 -6.61 11.50
C ASN A 64 7.73 -5.71 12.42
N THR A 65 8.10 -4.44 12.57
CA THR A 65 7.32 -3.45 13.33
C THR A 65 5.98 -3.17 12.64
N TYR A 66 5.96 -3.05 11.32
CA TYR A 66 4.71 -2.85 10.57
C TYR A 66 3.77 -4.06 10.69
N ILE A 67 4.30 -5.29 10.64
CA ILE A 67 3.50 -6.50 10.88
C ILE A 67 2.80 -6.42 12.24
N GLN A 68 3.54 -6.10 13.30
CA GLN A 68 2.98 -5.97 14.65
C GLN A 68 1.92 -4.87 14.75
N GLN A 69 2.12 -3.72 14.07
CA GLN A 69 1.12 -2.64 14.04
C GLN A 69 -0.18 -3.09 13.38
N VAL A 70 -0.09 -3.75 12.21
CA VAL A 70 -1.25 -4.24 11.46
C VAL A 70 -1.95 -5.38 12.22
N GLU A 71 -1.20 -6.29 12.84
CA GLU A 71 -1.74 -7.38 13.67
C GLU A 71 -2.51 -6.85 14.89
N ASN A 72 -1.91 -5.92 15.63
CA ASN A 72 -2.56 -5.31 16.80
C ASN A 72 -3.82 -4.54 16.40
N PHE A 73 -3.76 -3.82 15.28
CA PHE A 73 -4.92 -3.13 14.73
C PHE A 73 -6.02 -4.09 14.28
N GLY A 74 -5.66 -5.19 13.61
CA GLY A 74 -6.61 -6.23 13.21
C GLY A 74 -7.31 -6.88 14.40
N ALA A 75 -6.58 -7.15 15.49
CA ALA A 75 -7.17 -7.63 16.74
C ALA A 75 -8.14 -6.61 17.36
N GLN A 76 -7.78 -5.32 17.33
CA GLN A 76 -8.65 -4.24 17.77
C GLN A 76 -9.93 -4.16 16.91
N VAL A 77 -9.81 -4.20 15.58
CA VAL A 77 -10.95 -4.12 14.66
C VAL A 77 -11.93 -5.26 14.88
N LYS A 78 -11.44 -6.48 15.12
CA LYS A 78 -12.27 -7.65 15.46
C LYS A 78 -13.02 -7.45 16.79
N LYS A 79 -12.36 -6.85 17.79
CA LYS A 79 -12.98 -6.58 19.10
C LYS A 79 -14.01 -5.45 19.02
N ASP A 80 -13.70 -4.39 18.29
CA ASP A 80 -14.55 -3.21 18.16
C ASP A 80 -15.77 -3.46 17.26
N GLY A 81 -15.63 -4.33 16.26
CA GLY A 81 -16.67 -4.70 15.30
C GLY A 81 -17.17 -3.50 14.47
N ALA A 82 -18.29 -3.71 13.78
CA ALA A 82 -18.88 -2.70 12.89
C ALA A 82 -19.30 -1.41 13.62
N ALA A 83 -19.53 -1.47 14.95
CA ALA A 83 -19.95 -0.32 15.75
C ALA A 83 -18.92 0.82 15.75
N LYS A 84 -17.63 0.52 15.56
CA LYS A 84 -16.57 1.54 15.43
C LYS A 84 -15.95 1.58 14.04
N PHE A 85 -16.67 1.11 13.02
CA PHE A 85 -16.16 1.06 11.65
C PHE A 85 -15.59 2.41 11.19
N GLU A 86 -16.32 3.52 11.32
CA GLU A 86 -15.84 4.83 10.86
C GLU A 86 -14.56 5.29 11.59
N GLN A 87 -14.44 5.01 12.89
CA GLN A 87 -13.22 5.33 13.64
C GLN A 87 -12.04 4.47 13.18
N ASN A 88 -12.29 3.17 12.97
CA ASN A 88 -11.26 2.24 12.53
C ASN A 88 -10.86 2.48 11.07
N LYS A 89 -11.78 2.88 10.21
CA LYS A 89 -11.51 3.30 8.84
C LYS A 89 -10.51 4.44 8.78
N THR A 90 -10.69 5.50 9.57
CA THR A 90 -9.73 6.62 9.61
C THR A 90 -8.37 6.17 10.12
N LYS A 91 -8.32 5.41 11.23
CA LYS A 91 -7.05 4.87 11.77
C LYS A 91 -6.33 3.97 10.76
N TRP A 92 -7.09 3.20 10.00
CA TRP A 92 -6.57 2.33 8.95
C TRP A 92 -5.94 3.15 7.82
N GLN A 93 -6.60 4.21 7.36
CA GLN A 93 -6.05 5.11 6.35
C GLN A 93 -4.75 5.78 6.83
N ASP A 94 -4.71 6.25 8.08
CA ASP A 94 -3.50 6.83 8.67
C ASP A 94 -2.36 5.81 8.77
N MET A 95 -2.68 4.58 9.18
CA MET A 95 -1.72 3.48 9.25
C MET A 95 -1.15 3.14 7.88
N LEU A 96 -2.01 3.04 6.86
CA LEU A 96 -1.58 2.82 5.48
C LEU A 96 -0.63 3.91 5.00
N ASN A 97 -0.95 5.19 5.21
CA ASN A 97 -0.06 6.29 4.85
C ASN A 97 1.29 6.23 5.60
N ASN A 98 1.27 5.85 6.88
CA ASN A 98 2.49 5.73 7.67
C ASN A 98 3.38 4.56 7.22
N ILE A 99 2.79 3.46 6.74
CA ILE A 99 3.53 2.27 6.31
C ILE A 99 3.99 2.42 4.84
N PHE A 100 3.08 2.76 3.94
CA PHE A 100 3.35 2.77 2.50
C PHE A 100 4.11 4.02 2.06
N GLU A 101 3.59 5.20 2.38
CA GLU A 101 4.17 6.46 1.93
C GLU A 101 5.34 6.87 2.81
N LYS A 102 5.12 7.08 4.12
CA LYS A 102 6.17 7.57 5.03
C LYS A 102 7.18 6.49 5.39
N GLY A 103 6.74 5.24 5.47
CA GLY A 103 7.57 4.09 5.80
C GLY A 103 8.39 3.58 4.63
N GLY A 104 8.10 4.02 3.40
CA GLY A 104 8.83 3.62 2.19
C GLY A 104 8.50 2.23 1.67
N LEU A 105 7.41 1.60 2.14
CA LEU A 105 7.03 0.25 1.66
C LEU A 105 6.73 0.24 0.16
N GLU A 106 6.24 1.35 -0.40
CA GLU A 106 6.04 1.47 -1.85
C GLU A 106 7.33 1.22 -2.64
N ASP A 107 8.46 1.73 -2.17
CA ASP A 107 9.74 1.56 -2.84
C ASP A 107 10.30 0.15 -2.68
N VAL A 108 9.97 -0.53 -1.58
CA VAL A 108 10.24 -1.97 -1.42
C VAL A 108 9.36 -2.80 -2.37
N MET A 109 8.11 -2.41 -2.59
CA MET A 109 7.24 -3.08 -3.56
C MET A 109 7.75 -2.93 -5.01
N LYS A 110 8.28 -1.75 -5.37
CA LYS A 110 8.94 -1.53 -6.68
C LYS A 110 10.11 -2.49 -6.90
N LEU A 111 10.92 -2.73 -5.86
CA LEU A 111 12.04 -3.67 -5.91
C LEU A 111 11.58 -5.10 -6.23
N MET A 112 10.40 -5.48 -5.74
CA MET A 112 9.79 -6.79 -5.99
C MET A 112 9.04 -6.90 -7.32
N ASN A 113 9.06 -5.85 -8.14
CA ASN A 113 8.28 -5.73 -9.36
C ASN A 113 6.76 -5.89 -9.11
N LEU A 114 6.29 -5.51 -7.92
CA LEU A 114 4.87 -5.38 -7.62
C LEU A 114 4.41 -3.98 -8.06
N LYS A 115 3.15 -3.85 -8.48
CA LYS A 115 2.57 -2.53 -8.76
C LYS A 115 2.71 -1.68 -7.50
N SER A 116 3.49 -0.60 -7.58
CA SER A 116 3.69 0.32 -6.48
C SER A 116 2.78 1.52 -6.60
N ALA A 117 2.35 2.07 -5.47
CA ALA A 117 1.46 3.21 -5.39
C ALA A 117 2.15 4.56 -5.72
N THR A 118 2.84 4.67 -6.86
CA THR A 118 3.31 5.98 -7.31
C THR A 118 3.19 6.12 -8.82
N HIS A 119 1.98 6.41 -9.29
CA HIS A 119 1.81 7.18 -10.52
C HIS A 119 2.15 8.64 -10.23
N CYS A 120 3.44 8.95 -10.13
CA CYS A 120 3.88 10.31 -10.43
C CYS A 120 4.05 10.38 -11.95
N THR A 121 2.92 10.53 -12.66
CA THR A 121 2.94 11.10 -14.01
C THR A 121 3.55 12.48 -13.85
N VAL A 122 4.87 12.58 -14.09
CA VAL A 122 5.53 13.85 -14.30
C VAL A 122 4.77 14.52 -15.43
N MET A 123 4.01 15.56 -15.06
CA MET A 123 3.49 16.64 -15.87
C MET A 123 3.86 16.49 -17.36
N ALA A 124 2.96 15.90 -18.15
CA ALA A 124 2.89 16.26 -19.56
C ALA A 124 2.39 17.72 -19.60
N ALA A 125 3.33 18.65 -19.41
CA ALA A 125 3.09 20.06 -19.59
C ALA A 125 2.63 20.25 -21.03
N LEU A 126 1.35 20.56 -21.16
CA LEU A 126 0.62 21.04 -22.31
C LEU A 126 1.53 21.81 -23.29
N ILE A 127 2.03 21.14 -24.33
CA ILE A 127 2.35 21.83 -25.57
C ILE A 127 1.02 21.93 -26.30
N ALA A 128 0.35 23.07 -26.10
CA ALA A 128 -0.89 23.43 -26.76
C ALA A 128 -0.76 23.24 -28.28
N PRO A 129 -1.76 22.63 -28.96
CA PRO A 129 -1.84 22.75 -30.40
C PRO A 129 -2.14 24.21 -30.75
N VAL A 130 -1.19 24.78 -31.47
CA VAL A 130 -1.28 25.97 -32.32
C VAL A 130 -2.72 26.37 -32.66
N ILE A 131 -3.15 27.45 -32.03
CA ILE A 131 -3.89 28.58 -32.62
C ILE A 131 -4.96 28.19 -33.65
N LEU A 132 -6.21 28.17 -33.19
CA LEU A 132 -7.38 28.55 -33.98
C LEU A 132 -7.18 29.98 -34.52
N ALA A 133 -6.52 30.10 -35.66
CA ALA A 133 -6.55 31.30 -36.48
C ALA A 133 -6.83 30.86 -37.90
N PHE A 134 -8.13 30.68 -38.21
CA PHE A 134 -8.74 31.07 -39.48
C PHE A 134 -10.26 31.05 -39.29
N THR A 135 -10.77 32.02 -38.53
CA THR A 135 -12.06 32.61 -38.83
C THR A 135 -11.86 33.60 -39.97
N ARG A 136 -12.14 33.17 -41.21
CA ARG A 136 -12.91 33.96 -42.19
C ARG A 136 -13.34 33.10 -43.37
#